data_AF-A0ABD5R8U7-F1
#
_entry.id   AF-A0ABD5R8U7-F1
#
_cell.length_a   1.000
_cell.length_b   1.000
_cell.length_c   1.000
_cell.angle_alpha   90.00
_cell.angle_beta   90.00
_cell.angle_gamma   90.00
#
_symmetry.space_group_name_H-M   'P 1'
#
loop_
_entity.id
_entity.type
_entity.pdbx_description
1 polymer ?
#
loop_
_entity_poly.entity_id
_entity_poly.type
_entity_poly.pdbx_seq_one_letter_code
_entity_poly.pdbx_strand_id
1 'polypeptide(L)' 'MALIESHHWPPLLAAVVTLIACNAVAYWQGLIVFSTIAAVPVAIGAFCAVNYVLNGEYLPKTAPPE' A
#
# COMPACT_ATOMS: atom_id res chain seq x y z
N MET A 1 -18.71 8.52 -1.53
CA MET A 1 -17.29 8.76 -1.81
C MET A 1 -16.61 9.00 -0.48
N ALA A 2 -15.91 8.00 0.07
CA ALA A 2 -15.14 8.20 1.29
C ALA A 2 -14.00 9.17 0.96
N LEU A 3 -14.06 10.39 1.52
CA LEU A 3 -12.99 11.36 1.38
C LEU A 3 -11.80 10.78 2.17
N ILE A 4 -10.77 10.34 1.46
CA ILE A 4 -9.53 9.90 2.12
C ILE A 4 -8.95 11.14 2.79
N GLU A 5 -8.99 11.15 4.13
CA GLU A 5 -8.44 12.26 4.90
C GLU A 5 -6.97 12.51 4.51
N SER A 6 -6.57 13.77 4.44
CA SER A 6 -5.25 14.20 3.93
C SER A 6 -4.08 13.49 4.62
N HIS A 7 -4.26 13.03 5.86
CA HIS A 7 -3.26 12.33 6.65
C HIS A 7 -3.03 10.85 6.21
N HIS A 8 -3.90 10.26 5.40
CA HIS A 8 -3.73 8.91 4.86
C HIS A 8 -3.02 8.86 3.49
N TRP A 9 -2.70 10.02 2.90
CA TRP A 9 -1.99 10.09 1.63
C TRP A 9 -0.55 9.53 1.68
N PRO A 10 0.27 9.78 2.73
CA PRO A 10 1.63 9.25 2.76
C PRO A 10 1.69 7.71 2.82
N PRO A 11 0.90 7.01 3.66
CA PRO A 11 0.81 5.55 3.63
C PRO A 11 0.34 5.02 2.27
N LEU A 12 -0.63 5.69 1.65
CA LEU A 12 -1.17 5.31 0.35
C LEU A 12 -0.12 5.47 -0.76
N LEU A 13 0.65 6.55 -0.74
CA LEU A 13 1.77 6.77 -1.64
C LEU A 13 2.85 5.69 -1.47
N ALA A 14 3.18 5.33 -0.23
CA ALA A 14 4.14 4.28 0.06
C ALA A 14 3.71 2.91 -0.52
N ALA A 15 2.41 2.58 -0.43
CA ALA A 15 1.86 1.37 -1.02
C ALA A 15 2.01 1.36 -2.56
N VAL A 16 1.68 2.48 -3.21
CA VAL A 16 1.76 2.64 -4.67
C VAL A 16 3.21 2.54 -5.16
N VAL A 17 4.14 3.24 -4.50
CA VAL A 17 5.57 3.21 -4.83
C VAL A 17 6.13 1.80 -4.68
N THR A 18 5.75 1.10 -3.60
CA THR A 18 6.15 -0.29 -3.35
C THR A 18 5.64 -1.22 -4.46
N LEU A 19 4.39 -1.04 -4.89
CA LEU A 19 3.80 -1.85 -5.95
C LEU A 19 4.50 -1.63 -7.31
N ILE A 20 4.83 -0.39 -7.64
CA ILE A 20 5.60 -0.05 -8.85
C ILE A 20 7.01 -0.65 -8.78
N ALA A 21 7.68 -0.51 -7.63
CA ALA A 21 9.04 -1.06 -7.42
C ALA A 21 9.05 -2.60 -7.54
N CYS A 22 8.08 -3.29 -6.92
CA CYS A 22 7.95 -4.75 -7.05
C CYS A 22 7.73 -5.18 -8.51
N ASN A 23 6.90 -4.45 -9.27
CA ASN A 23 6.69 -4.75 -10.68
C ASN A 23 7.94 -4.46 -11.54
N ALA A 24 8.68 -3.40 -11.25
CA ALA A 24 9.94 -3.10 -11.93
C ALA A 24 11.00 -4.19 -11.71
N VAL A 25 11.15 -4.66 -10.47
CA VAL A 25 12.05 -5.76 -10.11
C VAL A 25 11.62 -7.06 -10.79
N ALA A 26 10.32 -7.36 -10.79
CA ALA A 26 9.82 -8.57 -11.42
C ALA A 26 9.96 -8.54 -12.95
N TYR A 27 9.78 -7.38 -13.59
CA TYR A 27 10.05 -7.19 -15.01
C TYR A 27 11.53 -7.47 -15.33
N TRP A 28 12.46 -6.95 -14.52
CA TRP A 28 13.89 -7.22 -14.66
C TRP A 28 14.22 -8.72 -14.56
N GLN A 29 13.50 -9.45 -13.71
CA GLN A 29 13.70 -10.89 -13.52
C GLN A 29 12.90 -11.78 -14.49
N GLY A 30 12.10 -11.19 -15.39
CA GLY A 30 11.27 -11.94 -16.35
C GLY A 30 10.04 -12.63 -15.72
N LEU A 31 9.64 -12.25 -14.50
CA LEU A 31 8.56 -12.86 -13.70
C LEU A 31 7.20 -12.15 -13.87
N ILE A 32 6.90 -11.67 -15.08
CA ILE A 32 5.82 -10.70 -15.37
C ILE A 32 4.41 -11.24 -15.02
N VAL A 33 4.18 -12.55 -15.10
CA VAL A 33 2.82 -13.12 -14.97
C VAL A 33 2.36 -13.26 -13.50
N PHE A 34 3.30 -13.41 -12.56
CA PHE A 34 2.99 -13.63 -11.14
C PHE A 34 3.28 -12.42 -10.24
N SER A 35 3.93 -11.39 -10.78
CA SER A 35 4.44 -10.26 -10.01
C SER A 35 3.34 -9.46 -9.33
N THR A 36 2.23 -9.24 -10.00
CA THR A 36 1.15 -8.39 -9.47
C THR A 36 0.47 -9.04 -8.27
N ILE A 37 0.26 -10.36 -8.30
CA ILE A 37 -0.38 -11.11 -7.20
C ILE A 37 0.53 -11.13 -5.96
N ALA A 38 1.83 -11.35 -6.17
CA ALA A 38 2.80 -11.35 -5.07
C ALA A 38 3.13 -9.93 -4.55
N ALA A 39 2.99 -8.90 -5.37
CA ALA A 39 3.24 -7.52 -4.99
C ALA A 39 2.14 -6.93 -4.09
N VAL A 40 0.90 -7.43 -4.19
CA VAL A 40 -0.22 -6.90 -3.38
C VAL A 40 0.03 -7.06 -1.87
N PRO A 41 0.40 -8.24 -1.32
CA PRO A 41 0.72 -8.37 0.10
C PRO A 41 1.86 -7.45 0.56
N VAL A 42 2.86 -7.24 -0.30
CA VAL A 42 4.02 -6.38 0.01
C VAL A 42 3.59 -4.91 0.07
N ALA A 43 2.75 -4.46 -0.87
CA ALA A 43 2.19 -3.12 -0.88
C ALA A 43 1.28 -2.85 0.35
N ILE A 44 0.47 -3.83 0.74
CA ILE A 44 -0.35 -3.74 1.97
C ILE A 44 0.57 -3.67 3.20
N GLY A 45 1.62 -4.48 3.26
CA GLY A 45 2.61 -4.44 4.34
C GLY A 45 3.29 -3.06 4.45
N ALA A 46 3.69 -2.48 3.32
CA ALA A 46 4.28 -1.15 3.27
C ALA A 46 3.29 -0.06 3.72
N PHE A 47 2.03 -0.15 3.29
CA PHE A 47 0.96 0.74 3.77
C PHE A 47 0.83 0.67 5.29
N CYS A 48 0.67 -0.54 5.83
CA CYS A 48 0.49 -0.75 7.27
C CYS A 48 1.71 -0.28 8.07
N ALA A 49 2.93 -0.51 7.58
CA ALA A 49 4.14 -0.06 8.24
C ALA A 49 4.22 1.47 8.32
N VAL A 50 3.95 2.17 7.22
CA VAL A 50 3.97 3.64 7.18
C VAL A 50 2.82 4.23 7.98
N ASN A 51 1.62 3.64 7.91
CA ASN A 51 0.48 4.08 8.70
C ASN A 51 0.73 3.90 10.20
N TYR A 52 1.37 2.79 10.60
CA TYR A 52 1.72 2.55 12.00
C TYR A 52 2.75 3.55 12.51
N VAL A 53 3.78 3.85 11.72
CA VAL A 53 4.82 4.83 12.09
C VAL A 53 4.26 6.25 12.22
N LEU A 54 3.36 6.65 11.32
CA LEU A 54 2.83 8.02 11.28
C LEU A 54 1.63 8.25 12.20
N ASN A 55 0.73 7.27 12.28
CA ASN A 55 -0.57 7.41 12.94
C ASN A 55 -0.74 6.47 14.15
N GLY A 56 0.20 5.56 14.40
CA GLY A 56 0.10 4.56 15.49
C GLY A 56 -0.93 3.45 15.23
N GLU A 57 -1.55 3.43 14.05
CA GLU A 57 -2.63 2.51 13.69
C GLU A 57 -2.25 1.71 12.44
N TYR A 58 -2.64 0.43 12.38
CA TYR A 58 -2.31 -0.45 11.24
C TYR A 58 -3.24 -0.23 10.04
N LEU A 59 -4.51 0.08 10.28
CA LEU A 59 -5.53 0.30 9.25
C LEU A 59 -6.28 1.60 9.56
N PRO A 60 -6.69 2.37 8.53
CA PRO A 60 -7.56 3.51 8.74
C PRO A 60 -8.84 3.02 9.40
N LYS A 61 -9.20 3.60 10.54
CA LYS A 61 -10.51 3.36 11.16
C LYS A 61 -11.56 3.85 10.18
N THR A 62 -12.24 2.93 9.51
CA THR A 62 -13.44 3.26 8.74
C THR A 62 -14.40 3.90 9.72
N ALA A 63 -14.82 5.14 9.44
CA ALA A 63 -15.88 5.81 10.19
C ALA A 63 -17.05 4.82 10.40
N PRO A 64 -17.64 4.75 11.60
CA PRO A 64 -18.75 3.84 11.86
C PRO A 64 -19.84 4.06 10.81
N PRO A 65 -20.44 3.00 10.26
CA PRO A 65 -21.55 3.15 9.32
C PRO A 65 -22.70 3.82 10.06
N GLU A 66 -23.02 5.05 9.67
CA GLU A 66 -24.24 5.78 10.05
C GLU A 66 -25.44 5.35 9.19
#